data_AF-A0A1H0BHJ1-F1
#
_entry.id   AF-A0A1H0BHJ1-F1
#
_cell.length_a   1.000
_cell.length_b   1.000
_cell.length_c   1.000
_cell.angle_alpha   90.00
_cell.angle_beta   90.00
_cell.angle_gamma   90.00
#
_symmetry.space_group_name_H-M   'P 1'
#
loop_
_entity.id
_entity.type
_entity.pdbx_description
1 polymer ?
#
loop_
_entity_poly.entity_id
_entity_poly.type
_entity_poly.pdbx_seq_one_letter_code
_entity_poly.pdbx_strand_id
1 'polypeptide(L)'
;MSNEEVIKRIESITHPKVRNIVRVCVEQGCRFKPHPSNPNLVNLFDPSVRKNIIGDINLSSPRGYFTLEVENGRFKSFRNEVIGLDIEQAEFEEKVLKRIKR
;
A
#
# COMPACT_ATOMS: atom_id res chain seq x y z
N MET A 1 -12.32 -9.69 -9.70
CA MET A 1 -11.53 -8.88 -10.63
C MET A 1 -10.72 -9.84 -11.48
N SER A 2 -10.69 -9.62 -12.79
CA SER A 2 -9.79 -10.36 -13.68
C SER A 2 -8.34 -9.91 -13.44
N ASN A 3 -7.37 -10.71 -13.86
CA ASN A 3 -5.96 -10.33 -13.79
C ASN A 3 -5.67 -9.04 -14.56
N GLU A 4 -6.37 -8.80 -15.67
CA GLU A 4 -6.22 -7.57 -16.46
C GLU A 4 -6.67 -6.31 -15.71
N GLU A 5 -7.78 -6.39 -14.96
CA GLU A 5 -8.25 -5.27 -14.14
C GLU A 5 -7.26 -4.94 -13.02
N VAL A 6 -6.64 -5.97 -12.43
CA VAL A 6 -5.63 -5.82 -11.39
C VAL A 6 -4.38 -5.13 -11.95
N ILE A 7 -3.89 -5.56 -13.13
CA ILE A 7 -2.73 -4.95 -13.80
C ILE A 7 -3.01 -3.48 -14.11
N LYS A 8 -4.15 -3.17 -14.74
CA LYS A 8 -4.54 -1.77 -15.05
C LYS A 8 -4.60 -0.91 -13.79
N ARG A 9 -5.04 -1.47 -12.67
CA ARG A 9 -5.12 -0.76 -11.38
C ARG A 9 -3.76 -0.55 -10.74
N ILE A 10 -2.80 -1.46 -10.92
CA ILE A 10 -1.41 -1.24 -10.52
C ILE A 10 -0.81 -0.12 -11.38
N GLU A 11 -0.98 -0.20 -12.71
CA GLU A 11 -0.44 0.77 -13.66
C GLU A 11 -0.99 2.19 -13.45
N SER A 12 -2.22 2.33 -12.96
CA SER A 12 -2.81 3.63 -12.66
C SER A 12 -2.23 4.33 -11.43
N ILE A 13 -1.45 3.63 -10.59
CA ILE A 13 -0.77 4.23 -9.45
C ILE A 13 0.30 5.20 -9.96
N THR A 14 0.14 6.48 -9.69
CA THR A 14 0.99 7.54 -10.23
C THR A 14 2.41 7.47 -9.70
N HIS A 15 2.59 7.26 -8.39
CA HIS A 15 3.92 7.26 -7.78
C HIS A 15 4.64 5.92 -8.01
N PRO A 16 5.86 5.90 -8.60
CA PRO A 16 6.54 4.66 -8.99
C PRO A 16 6.87 3.73 -7.80
N LYS A 17 7.38 4.27 -6.69
CA LYS A 17 7.67 3.45 -5.48
C LYS A 17 6.41 2.82 -4.87
N VAL A 18 5.30 3.57 -4.80
CA VAL A 18 4.01 3.04 -4.33
C VAL A 18 3.51 1.95 -5.28
N ARG A 19 3.59 2.20 -6.59
CA ARG A 19 3.23 1.22 -7.62
C ARG A 19 3.99 -0.09 -7.44
N ASN A 20 5.30 -0.03 -7.24
CA ASN A 20 6.13 -1.22 -7.08
C ASN A 20 5.84 -1.97 -5.78
N ILE A 21 5.68 -1.27 -4.65
CA ILE A 21 5.25 -1.89 -3.37
C ILE A 21 3.94 -2.65 -3.55
N VAL A 22 2.94 -2.01 -4.17
CA VAL A 22 1.63 -2.63 -4.42
C VAL A 22 1.76 -3.82 -5.36
N ARG A 23 2.52 -3.70 -6.45
CA ARG A 23 2.80 -4.80 -7.39
C ARG A 23 3.36 -6.02 -6.67
N VAL A 24 4.44 -5.84 -5.90
CA VAL A 24 5.10 -6.93 -5.15
C VAL A 24 4.13 -7.62 -4.19
N CYS A 25 3.30 -6.84 -3.49
CA CYS A 25 2.31 -7.41 -2.56
C CYS A 25 1.20 -8.17 -3.30
N VAL A 26 0.72 -7.67 -4.44
CA VAL A 26 -0.28 -8.36 -5.28
C VAL A 26 0.29 -9.65 -5.86
N GLU A 27 1.54 -9.65 -6.32
CA GLU A 27 2.26 -10.86 -6.77
C GLU A 27 2.37 -11.91 -5.65
N GLN A 28 2.42 -11.49 -4.38
CA GLN A 28 2.39 -12.35 -3.20
C GLN A 28 0.97 -12.80 -2.78
N GLY A 29 -0.07 -12.44 -3.55
CA GLY A 29 -1.45 -12.87 -3.32
C GLY A 29 -2.34 -11.85 -2.61
N CYS A 30 -1.86 -10.64 -2.35
CA CYS A 30 -2.68 -9.57 -1.80
C CYS A 30 -3.71 -9.07 -2.82
N ARG A 31 -4.83 -8.53 -2.32
CA ARG A 31 -5.97 -8.10 -3.12
C ARG A 31 -6.30 -6.64 -2.87
N PHE A 32 -6.61 -5.89 -3.93
CA PHE A 32 -7.21 -4.57 -3.76
C PHE A 32 -8.59 -4.70 -3.12
N LYS A 33 -8.85 -3.86 -2.12
CA LYS A 33 -10.14 -3.70 -1.47
C LYS A 33 -10.54 -2.22 -1.52
N PRO A 34 -11.74 -1.88 -2.00
CA PRO A 34 -12.21 -0.49 -1.97
C PRO A 34 -12.20 0.06 -0.55
N HIS A 35 -11.83 1.34 -0.39
CA HIS A 35 -11.95 1.99 0.90
C HIS A 35 -13.44 2.27 1.20
N PRO A 36 -13.94 1.97 2.42
CA PRO A 36 -15.37 1.97 2.72
C PRO A 36 -16.03 3.36 2.67
N SER A 37 -15.25 4.42 2.87
CA SER A 37 -15.76 5.79 3.00
C SER A 37 -15.17 6.78 2.00
N ASN A 38 -14.27 6.35 1.12
CA ASN A 38 -13.60 7.24 0.18
C ASN A 38 -13.29 6.50 -1.13
N PRO A 39 -14.03 6.77 -2.22
CA PRO A 39 -13.88 6.03 -3.47
C PRO A 39 -12.53 6.26 -4.17
N ASN A 40 -11.80 7.32 -3.80
CA ASN A 40 -10.49 7.65 -4.37
C ASN A 40 -9.34 6.88 -3.69
N LEU A 41 -9.62 6.18 -2.59
CA LEU A 41 -8.65 5.41 -1.84
C LEU A 41 -8.91 3.92 -1.98
N VAL A 42 -7.83 3.16 -1.91
CA VAL A 42 -7.91 1.70 -1.88
C VAL A 42 -7.06 1.16 -0.75
N ASN A 43 -7.48 0.02 -0.22
CA ASN A 43 -6.70 -0.75 0.72
C ASN A 43 -6.10 -1.97 0.01
N LEU A 44 -5.00 -2.46 0.54
CA LEU A 44 -4.43 -3.73 0.15
C LEU A 44 -4.67 -4.75 1.26
N PHE A 45 -5.40 -5.80 0.93
CA PHE A 45 -5.84 -6.85 1.84
C PHE A 45 -5.03 -8.12 1.60
N ASP A 46 -4.48 -8.70 2.66
CA ASP A 46 -3.82 -10.00 2.62
C ASP A 46 -4.81 -11.09 3.09
N PRO A 47 -5.23 -12.01 2.19
CA PRO A 47 -6.12 -13.12 2.56
C PRO A 47 -5.53 -14.10 3.57
N SER A 48 -4.20 -14.24 3.62
CA SER A 48 -3.50 -15.21 4.47
C SER A 48 -3.66 -14.87 5.95
N VAL A 49 -3.61 -13.58 6.27
CA VAL A 49 -3.77 -13.04 7.63
C VAL A 49 -5.13 -12.37 7.86
N ARG A 50 -6.01 -12.39 6.85
CA ARG A 50 -7.37 -11.83 6.87
C ARG A 50 -7.44 -10.37 7.32
N LYS A 51 -6.43 -9.56 6.99
CA LYS A 51 -6.38 -8.13 7.35
C LYS A 51 -5.90 -7.25 6.22
N ASN A 52 -6.18 -5.95 6.31
CA ASN A 52 -5.52 -4.97 5.48
C ASN A 52 -4.06 -4.86 5.93
N ILE A 53 -3.12 -4.80 4.98
CA ILE A 53 -1.68 -4.65 5.23
C ILE A 53 -1.19 -3.25 4.82
N ILE A 54 -1.89 -2.61 3.89
CA ILE A 54 -1.69 -1.21 3.50
C ILE A 54 -3.08 -0.56 3.42
N GLY A 55 -3.23 0.58 4.07
CA GLY A 55 -4.45 1.38 4.03
C GLY A 55 -4.30 2.62 3.15
N ASP A 56 -5.42 3.23 2.80
CA ASP A 56 -5.52 4.58 2.27
C ASP A 56 -4.58 4.89 1.09
N ILE A 57 -4.35 3.92 0.20
CA ILE A 57 -3.50 4.11 -0.96
C ILE A 57 -4.20 5.09 -1.89
N ASN A 58 -3.55 6.23 -2.13
CA ASN A 58 -4.01 7.22 -3.09
C ASN A 58 -3.38 6.93 -4.46
N LEU A 59 -4.20 6.44 -5.39
CA LEU A 59 -3.75 6.03 -6.74
C LEU A 59 -3.25 7.22 -7.58
N SER A 60 -3.79 8.43 -7.36
CA SER A 60 -3.47 9.62 -8.16
C SER A 60 -2.43 10.54 -7.52
N SER A 61 -1.92 10.23 -6.32
CA SER A 61 -0.98 11.11 -5.63
C SER A 61 0.40 11.07 -6.29
N PRO A 62 0.89 12.19 -6.87
CA PRO A 62 2.24 12.23 -7.44
C PRO A 62 3.33 12.20 -6.38
N ARG A 63 3.01 12.55 -5.13
CA ARG A 63 3.93 12.50 -3.98
C ARG A 63 3.94 11.13 -3.28
N GLY A 64 3.06 10.22 -3.69
CA GLY A 64 2.83 8.95 -3.01
C GLY A 64 2.16 9.14 -1.64
N TYR A 65 1.15 8.32 -1.37
CA TYR A 65 0.48 8.30 -0.07
C TYR A 65 -0.15 6.92 0.18
N PHE A 66 0.06 6.42 1.38
CA PHE A 66 -0.62 5.25 1.95
C PHE A 66 -0.38 5.24 3.47
N THR A 67 -1.13 4.40 4.17
CA THR A 67 -1.00 4.16 5.61
C THR A 67 -0.53 2.73 5.88
N LEU A 68 0.24 2.55 6.96
CA LEU A 68 0.72 1.26 7.44
C LEU A 68 0.24 1.06 8.88
N GLU A 69 0.05 -0.20 9.24
CA GLU A 69 -0.27 -0.59 10.61
C GLU A 69 0.90 -0.30 11.56
N VAL A 70 0.57 0.25 12.73
CA VAL A 70 1.48 0.38 13.88
C VAL A 70 1.06 -0.58 14.99
N GLU A 71 1.89 -0.74 16.02
CA GLU A 71 1.78 -1.81 17.03
C GLU A 71 0.42 -1.91 17.73
N ASN A 72 -0.33 -0.80 17.83
CA ASN A 72 -1.67 -0.77 18.43
C ASN A 72 -2.81 -1.09 17.43
N GLY A 73 -2.48 -1.61 16.25
CA GLY A 73 -3.43 -1.94 15.18
C GLY A 73 -3.98 -0.72 14.41
N ARG A 74 -3.56 0.50 14.75
CA ARG A 74 -3.96 1.70 14.00
C ARG A 74 -3.15 1.84 12.73
N PHE A 75 -3.76 2.45 11.72
CA PHE A 75 -3.09 2.82 10.50
C PHE A 75 -2.62 4.27 10.59
N LYS A 76 -1.34 4.50 10.27
CA LYS A 76 -0.76 5.84 10.19
C LYS A 76 -0.05 6.02 8.85
N SER A 77 0.03 7.26 8.38
CA SER A 77 0.81 7.58 7.17
C SER A 77 2.24 7.08 7.32
N PHE A 78 2.85 6.57 6.24
CA PHE A 78 4.26 6.17 6.27
C PHE A 78 5.20 7.31 6.70
N ARG A 79 4.78 8.58 6.48
CA ARG A 79 5.51 9.79 6.91
C ARG A 79 5.33 10.12 8.39
N ASN A 80 4.41 9.46 9.09
CA ASN A 80 4.19 9.73 10.51
C ASN A 80 5.45 9.41 11.30
N GLU A 81 5.76 10.21 12.32
CA GLU A 81 6.96 10.09 13.17
C GLU A 81 7.20 8.66 13.72
N VAL A 82 6.14 7.91 14.01
CA VAL A 82 6.24 6.53 14.53
C VAL A 82 6.75 5.55 13.46
N ILE A 83 6.43 5.80 12.19
CA ILE A 83 6.89 4.97 11.07
C ILE A 83 8.19 5.53 10.50
N GLY A 84 8.29 6.86 10.38
CA GLY A 84 9.50 7.60 10.06
C GLY A 84 10.09 7.28 8.69
N LEU A 85 9.28 6.81 7.74
CA LEU A 85 9.76 6.45 6.41
C LEU A 85 9.73 7.67 5.48
N ASP A 86 10.83 7.85 4.77
CA ASP A 86 10.97 8.86 3.75
C ASP A 86 10.96 8.21 2.36
N ILE A 87 10.00 8.63 1.54
CA ILE A 87 9.79 8.08 0.20
C ILE A 87 10.93 8.44 -0.76
N GLU A 88 11.73 9.46 -0.46
CA GLU A 88 12.88 9.82 -1.30
C GLU A 88 14.08 8.89 -1.07
N GLN A 89 14.16 8.20 0.09
CA GLN A 89 15.24 7.28 0.38
C GLN A 89 15.25 6.08 -0.58
N ALA A 90 16.46 5.65 -0.99
CA ALA A 90 16.64 4.50 -1.88
C ALA A 90 16.06 3.21 -1.27
N GLU A 91 16.22 3.01 0.03
CA GLU A 91 15.76 1.82 0.77
C GLU A 91 14.27 1.85 1.12
N PHE A 92 13.52 2.89 0.72
CA PHE A 92 12.13 3.09 1.14
C PHE A 92 11.26 1.85 0.91
N GLU A 93 11.30 1.29 -0.30
CA GLU A 93 10.45 0.16 -0.68
C GLU A 93 10.80 -1.09 0.12
N GLU A 94 12.09 -1.36 0.33
CA GLU A 94 12.56 -2.48 1.15
C GLU A 94 12.08 -2.34 2.59
N LYS A 95 12.21 -1.14 3.19
CA LYS A 95 11.76 -0.88 4.56
C LYS A 95 10.25 -1.06 4.70
N VAL A 96 9.46 -0.63 3.72
CA VAL A 96 8.00 -0.84 3.71
C VAL A 96 7.68 -2.32 3.63
N LEU A 97 8.26 -3.05 2.68
CA LEU A 97 7.99 -4.48 2.48
C LEU A 97 8.43 -5.32 3.68
N LYS A 98 9.57 -5.01 4.29
CA LYS A 98 10.05 -5.67 5.52
C LYS A 98 9.10 -5.47 6.69
N ARG A 99 8.46 -4.29 6.78
CA ARG A 99 7.44 -4.00 7.80
C ARG A 99 6.15 -4.79 7.57
N ILE A 100 5.72 -4.93 6.32
CA ILE A 100 4.50 -5.66 5.95
C ILE A 100 4.62 -7.17 6.21
N LYS A 101 5.82 -7.74 6.04
CA LYS A 101 6.08 -9.18 6.25
C LYS A 101 6.14 -9.64 7.71
N ARG A 102 6.03 -8.72 8.67
CA ARG A 102 6.00 -9.04 10.11
C ARG A 102 4.58 -9.36 10.57
#